data_AF-A0A844M707-F1
#
_entry.id   AF-A0A844M707-F1
#
_cell.length_a   1.000
_cell.length_b   1.000
_cell.length_c   1.000
_cell.angle_alpha   90.00
_cell.angle_beta   90.00
_cell.angle_gamma   90.00
#
_symmetry.space_group_name_H-M   'P 1'
#
loop_
_entity.id
_entity.type
_entity.pdbx_description
1 polymer ?
#
loop_
_entity_poly.entity_id
_entity_poly.type
_entity_poly.pdbx_seq_one_letter_code
_entity_poly.pdbx_strand_id
1 'polypeptide(L)' 'MNQPKFFITPGYGEYMLNELHYSQAVKIGNRVETSGQVASLQFVVRNS' A
#
# COMPACT_ATOMS: atom_id res chain seq x y z
N MET A 1 2.43 15.55 12.73
CA MET A 1 2.67 14.16 12.28
C MET A 1 1.92 13.97 10.97
N ASN A 2 2.57 13.44 9.92
CA ASN A 2 1.87 13.17 8.66
C ASN A 2 1.09 11.86 8.81
N GLN A 3 -0.22 11.91 8.58
CA GLN A 3 -1.08 10.72 8.71
C GLN A 3 -0.75 9.71 7.59
N PRO A 4 -0.51 8.43 7.91
CA PRO A 4 -0.24 7.42 6.91
C PRO A 4 -1.48 7.18 6.04
N LYS A 5 -1.28 7.11 4.72
CA LYS A 5 -2.30 6.68 3.76
C LYS A 5 -1.92 5.32 3.20
N PHE A 6 -2.77 4.32 3.45
CA PHE A 6 -2.61 2.97 2.93
C PHE A 6 -3.20 2.85 1.53
N PHE A 7 -2.48 2.15 0.66
CA PHE A 7 -2.95 1.78 -0.67
C PHE A 7 -3.04 0.26 -0.71
N ILE A 8 -4.27 -0.22 -0.83
CA ILE A 8 -4.58 -1.65 -0.86
C ILE A 8 -5.29 -1.99 -2.17
N THR A 9 -5.02 -3.18 -2.68
CA THR A 9 -5.80 -3.75 -3.78
C THR A 9 -7.15 -4.23 -3.24
N PRO A 10 -8.29 -3.85 -3.83
CA PRO A 10 -9.60 -4.36 -3.42
C PRO A 10 -9.64 -5.88 -3.35
N GLY A 11 -10.39 -6.43 -2.38
CA GLY A 11 -10.41 -7.86 -2.09
C GLY A 11 -9.16 -8.31 -1.34
N TYR A 12 -8.16 -8.85 -2.04
CA TYR A 12 -7.02 -9.50 -1.37
C TYR A 12 -6.23 -8.54 -0.46
N GLY A 13 -6.05 -7.28 -0.86
CA GLY A 13 -5.36 -6.28 -0.03
C GLY A 13 -6.16 -5.84 1.19
N GLU A 14 -7.50 -5.84 1.13
CA GLU A 14 -8.35 -5.57 2.30
C GLU A 14 -8.23 -6.68 3.34
N TYR A 15 -8.26 -7.94 2.90
CA TYR A 15 -8.01 -9.08 3.79
C TYR A 15 -6.63 -8.98 4.46
N MET A 16 -5.58 -8.73 3.67
CA MET A 16 -4.23 -8.60 4.22
C MET A 16 -4.09 -7.43 5.19
N LEU A 17 -4.78 -6.31 4.94
CA LEU A 17 -4.75 -5.17 5.86
C LEU A 17 -5.49 -5.48 7.16
N ASN A 18 -6.66 -6.09 7.09
CA ASN A 18 -7.50 -6.34 8.26
C ASN A 18 -6.95 -7.47 9.14
N GLU A 19 -6.47 -8.55 8.52
CA GLU A 19 -6.06 -9.76 9.27
C GLU A 19 -4.56 -9.77 9.58
N LEU A 20 -3.74 -9.18 8.71
CA LEU A 20 -2.27 -9.25 8.82
C LEU A 20 -1.63 -7.88 9.07
N HIS A 21 -2.42 -6.81 9.12
CA HIS A 21 -1.93 -5.43 9.20
C HIS A 21 -0.89 -5.09 8.12
N TYR A 22 -1.05 -5.72 6.95
CA TYR A 22 -0.15 -5.58 5.82
C TYR A 22 -0.76 -4.70 4.73
N SER A 23 0.05 -3.83 4.14
CA SER A 23 -0.34 -3.02 2.99
C SER A 23 0.76 -3.04 1.94
N GLN A 24 0.36 -3.02 0.66
CA GLN A 24 1.28 -3.06 -0.46
C GLN A 24 2.07 -1.74 -0.59
N ALA A 25 1.44 -0.62 -0.27
CA ALA A 25 2.11 0.67 -0.18
C ALA A 25 1.52 1.58 0.90
N VAL A 26 2.40 2.39 1.51
CA VAL A 26 2.05 3.43 2.49
C VAL A 26 2.67 4.74 2.05
N LYS A 27 1.88 5.82 2.02
CA LYS A 27 2.41 7.18 1.85
C LYS A 27 2.45 7.88 3.20
N ILE A 28 3.62 8.44 3.53
CA ILE A 28 3.83 9.28 4.72
C ILE A 28 4.49 10.59 4.25
N GLY A 29 3.71 11.68 4.23
CA GLY A 29 4.15 12.94 3.66
C GLY A 29 4.52 12.79 2.18
N ASN A 30 5.78 13.05 1.84
CA ASN A 30 6.31 12.99 0.48
C ASN A 30 7.00 11.66 0.13
N ARG A 31 7.01 10.69 1.05
CA ARG A 31 7.60 9.36 0.84
C ARG A 31 6.50 8.34 0.59
N VAL A 32 6.71 7.48 -0.40
CA VAL A 32 5.93 6.25 -0.58
C VAL A 32 6.84 5.07 -0.25
N GLU A 33 6.38 4.23 0.66
CA GLU A 33 7.02 2.96 1.02
C GLU A 33 6.23 1.83 0.38
N THR A 34 6.94 0.83 -0.15
CA THR A 34 6.33 -0.34 -0.78
C THR A 34 6.86 -1.60 -0.11
N SER A 35 6.00 -2.59 0.07
CA SER A 35 6.39 -3.89 0.61
C SER A 35 7.26 -4.64 -0.40
N GLY A 36 8.41 -5.18 0.04
CA GLY A 36 9.45 -5.76 -0.81
C GLY A 36 9.15 -7.09 -1.51
N GLN A 37 7.89 -7.55 -1.52
CA GLN A 37 7.54 -8.81 -2.17
C GLN A 37 6.19 -8.65 -2.87
N VAL A 38 6.22 -8.35 -4.16
CA VAL A 38 5.04 -8.41 -5.01
C VAL A 38 5.32 -9.44 -6.11
N ALA A 39 4.72 -10.63 -5.97
CA ALA A 39 4.53 -11.50 -7.12
C ALA A 39 3.41 -10.85 -7.93
N SER A 40 3.79 -10.20 -9.04
CA SER A 40 2.90 -9.73 -10.11
C SER A 40 1.66 -8.93 -9.68
N LEU A 41 1.80 -7.64 -9.36
CA LEU A 41 0.73 -6.67 -9.57
C LEU A 41 1.36 -5.28 -9.73
N GLN A 42 1.25 -4.69 -10.92
CA GLN A 42 1.85 -3.39 -11.24
C GLN A 42 1.10 -2.27 -10.50
N PHE A 43 1.68 -1.78 -9.41
CA PHE A 43 1.22 -0.53 -8.78
C PHE A 43 1.72 0.66 -9.61
N VAL A 44 0.83 1.23 -10.41
CA VAL A 44 1.09 2.51 -11.08
C VAL A 44 0.73 3.64 -10.11
N VAL A 45 1.72 4.15 -9.38
CA VAL A 45 1.56 5.39 -8.60
C VAL A 45 1.58 6.56 -9.59
N ARG A 46 0.42 6.89 -10.17
CA ARG A 46 0.25 8.15 -10.92
C ARG A 46 0.10 9.29 -9.91
N ASN A 47 1.15 10.09 -9.76
CA ASN A 47 1.03 11.42 -9.20
C ASN A 47 0.32 12.29 -10.25
N SER A 48 -0.92 12.70 -9.96
CA SER A 48 -1.59 13.83 -10.60
C SER A 48 -1.27 15.11 -9.86
#